data_AF-A0A093XT26-F1
#
_entry.id   AF-A0A093XT26-F1
#
_cell.length_a   1.000
_cell.length_b   1.000
_cell.length_c   1.000
_cell.angle_alpha   90.00
_cell.angle_beta   90.00
_cell.angle_gamma   90.00
#
_symmetry.space_group_name_H-M   'P 1'
#
loop_
_entity.id
_entity.type
_entity.pdbx_description
1 polymer ?
#
loop_
_entity_poly.entity_id
_entity_poly.type
_entity_poly.pdbx_seq_one_letter_code
_entity_poly.pdbx_strand_id
1 'polypeptide(L)'
;MQHGELGPPTPTLSPPPPRSINPPWPVLLAKPESAPQRHDPYSLGQRDIDLYVKVSNAMEPKVKDHGSVFFLRKSRASHVYAAPHASHPARLPIMKLTTLSVLALSASAINARFVEKHETDQVVLNSNGGEDAEQYLIELSPGETRLVTEEDKWDLKRQNINFMDITDTQSLGSYNVHTSKKRVFPEAPVHQSTLEPLLKTLSKSNMRKHLEKFTSFYTRYYKSSYGAQSSEWLLETVSEMVKTAGADKHGAHVKHFPHSWGQNSVIATIPGQSDKTVVIGAHQDSINLFLPAFLPAPGADDDGSGTVTILEALRVLLTDEQVVHGNASNTIEFHWYSAEEGGLLGSQAIFSSYEKEGRDVRAMLQQDMTGYVQKTLDAGEPESVGVITDFVDPALTEFIKTVVTEYCDIPYVETKCGYACSDHASASKAGYPSAFVIESDFKYSDDKIHTQDDKIEYLSFDHMLQHARLTLGLVYELAFADL
;
A
#
# COMPACT_ATOMS: atom_id res chain seq x y z
N MET A 1 77.52 18.44 -53.04
CA MET A 1 77.33 16.99 -52.79
C MET A 1 75.88 16.75 -52.43
N GLN A 2 75.39 15.52 -52.67
CA GLN A 2 74.09 14.98 -52.29
C GLN A 2 72.82 15.64 -52.87
N HIS A 3 71.94 14.74 -53.31
CA HIS A 3 70.66 15.01 -53.98
C HIS A 3 69.53 15.06 -52.94
N GLY A 4 68.39 15.61 -53.35
CA GLY A 4 67.09 15.39 -52.71
C GLY A 4 66.00 15.63 -53.76
N GLU A 5 65.36 14.57 -54.25
CA GLU A 5 64.47 14.63 -55.41
C GLU A 5 63.02 14.99 -55.03
N LEU A 6 62.28 15.52 -56.01
CA LEU A 6 60.87 15.88 -55.87
C LEU A 6 59.98 14.62 -55.98
N GLY A 7 59.22 14.33 -54.92
CA GLY A 7 58.19 13.29 -54.94
C GLY A 7 56.93 13.73 -55.72
N PRO A 8 56.18 12.77 -56.33
CA PRO A 8 55.00 13.07 -57.13
C PRO A 8 53.76 13.41 -56.27
N PRO A 9 52.74 14.10 -56.85
CA PRO A 9 51.53 14.50 -56.13
C PRO A 9 50.60 13.32 -55.80
N THR A 10 49.98 13.37 -54.62
CA THR A 10 48.93 12.45 -54.15
C THR A 10 47.61 12.65 -54.92
N PRO A 11 46.88 11.59 -55.31
CA PRO A 11 45.69 11.72 -56.15
C PRO A 11 44.44 12.18 -55.40
N THR A 12 43.65 13.03 -56.04
CA THR A 12 42.29 13.41 -55.61
C THR A 12 41.31 12.26 -55.84
N LEU A 13 40.63 11.80 -54.77
CA LEU A 13 39.54 10.84 -54.89
C LEU A 13 38.21 11.56 -55.21
N SER A 14 37.60 11.19 -56.34
CA SER A 14 36.27 11.65 -56.73
C SER A 14 35.18 11.00 -55.86
N PRO A 15 34.06 11.69 -55.58
CA PRO A 15 32.92 11.10 -54.86
C PRO A 15 32.23 10.01 -55.70
N PRO A 16 31.58 9.01 -55.05
CA PRO A 16 30.84 7.97 -55.74
C PRO A 16 29.55 8.49 -56.39
N PRO A 17 29.07 7.88 -57.49
CA PRO A 17 27.85 8.31 -58.18
C PRO A 17 26.58 7.99 -57.37
N PRO A 18 25.49 8.76 -57.54
CA PRO A 18 24.23 8.52 -56.85
C PRO A 18 23.55 7.24 -57.33
N ARG A 19 22.99 6.45 -56.40
CA ARG A 19 22.11 5.33 -56.73
C ARG A 19 20.70 5.84 -57.02
N SER A 20 20.13 5.45 -58.16
CA SER A 20 18.78 5.84 -58.57
C SER A 20 17.69 5.08 -57.81
N ILE A 21 16.56 5.75 -57.60
CA ILE A 21 15.34 5.24 -56.98
C ILE A 21 14.66 4.20 -57.89
N ASN A 22 14.02 3.19 -57.30
CA ASN A 22 12.98 2.38 -57.95
C ASN A 22 11.71 2.33 -57.07
N PRO A 23 10.51 2.60 -57.62
CA PRO A 23 9.23 2.63 -56.89
C PRO A 23 8.59 1.22 -56.72
N PRO A 24 7.48 1.07 -55.96
CA PRO A 24 7.10 -0.22 -55.36
C PRO A 24 6.19 -1.12 -56.21
N TRP A 25 6.10 -2.39 -55.80
CA TRP A 25 5.11 -3.38 -56.27
C TRP A 25 3.90 -3.46 -55.30
N PRO A 26 2.72 -3.96 -55.75
CA PRO A 26 1.45 -3.36 -55.35
C PRO A 26 0.73 -3.98 -54.15
N VAL A 27 -0.11 -3.16 -53.52
CA VAL A 27 -1.16 -3.58 -52.59
C VAL A 27 -2.25 -4.34 -53.35
N LEU A 28 -2.59 -5.55 -52.90
CA LEU A 28 -3.73 -6.32 -53.40
C LEU A 28 -4.97 -6.05 -52.54
N LEU A 29 -6.01 -5.50 -53.16
CA LEU A 29 -7.30 -5.23 -52.50
C LEU A 29 -8.13 -6.51 -52.40
N ALA A 30 -8.53 -6.88 -51.19
CA ALA A 30 -9.67 -7.74 -50.92
C ALA A 30 -10.75 -6.93 -50.18
N LYS A 31 -12.01 -7.09 -50.57
CA LYS A 31 -13.18 -6.43 -49.94
C LYS A 31 -14.03 -7.45 -49.16
N PRO A 32 -14.91 -7.01 -48.24
CA PRO A 32 -15.32 -7.84 -47.12
C PRO A 32 -16.52 -8.74 -47.38
N GLU A 33 -16.47 -9.90 -46.72
CA GLU A 33 -17.58 -10.75 -46.30
C GLU A 33 -17.37 -11.05 -44.79
N SER A 34 -18.34 -11.36 -43.95
CA SER A 34 -19.78 -11.06 -43.92
C SER A 34 -20.23 -11.39 -42.48
N ALA A 35 -21.08 -10.56 -41.86
CA ALA A 35 -21.44 -10.76 -40.44
C ALA A 35 -22.63 -11.74 -40.27
N PRO A 36 -22.56 -12.71 -39.34
CA PRO A 36 -23.73 -13.35 -38.76
C PRO A 36 -24.39 -12.41 -37.74
N GLN A 37 -25.72 -12.37 -37.70
CA GLN A 37 -26.45 -11.60 -36.69
C GLN A 37 -26.68 -12.39 -35.40
N ARG A 38 -26.82 -11.61 -34.32
CA ARG A 38 -27.53 -11.89 -33.05
C ARG A 38 -28.24 -13.23 -32.91
N HIS A 39 -28.00 -13.90 -31.78
CA HIS A 39 -29.09 -14.51 -31.03
C HIS A 39 -29.11 -13.95 -29.60
N ASP A 40 -30.28 -13.56 -29.14
CA ASP A 40 -30.58 -12.96 -27.84
C ASP A 40 -31.86 -13.64 -27.32
N PRO A 41 -31.77 -14.35 -26.17
CA PRO A 41 -32.92 -14.79 -25.42
C PRO A 41 -32.79 -14.37 -23.94
N TYR A 42 -33.36 -13.22 -23.57
CA TYR A 42 -34.73 -13.23 -23.01
C TYR A 42 -35.24 -11.82 -22.68
N SER A 43 -36.24 -11.36 -23.44
CA SER A 43 -37.07 -10.21 -23.07
C SER A 43 -38.37 -10.67 -22.40
N LEU A 44 -38.46 -10.45 -21.08
CA LEU A 44 -39.69 -10.43 -20.29
C LEU A 44 -39.57 -9.25 -19.32
N GLY A 45 -40.57 -8.41 -19.11
CA GLY A 45 -41.92 -8.41 -19.67
C GLY A 45 -42.79 -7.40 -18.93
N GLN A 46 -42.60 -6.11 -19.23
CA GLN A 46 -43.11 -5.00 -18.42
C GLN A 46 -44.62 -4.75 -18.62
N ARG A 47 -45.44 -5.01 -17.58
CA ARG A 47 -46.79 -4.45 -17.40
C ARG A 47 -47.17 -4.29 -15.91
N ASP A 48 -47.67 -3.10 -15.60
CA ASP A 48 -48.85 -2.77 -14.79
C ASP A 48 -48.96 -3.40 -13.37
N ILE A 49 -48.75 -2.62 -12.30
CA ILE A 49 -49.78 -1.82 -11.56
C ILE A 49 -50.71 -2.76 -10.74
N ASP A 50 -50.77 -2.69 -9.40
CA ASP A 50 -51.44 -1.60 -8.66
C ASP A 50 -51.16 -1.57 -7.12
N LEU A 51 -51.67 -0.52 -6.43
CA LEU A 51 -51.80 -0.31 -4.96
C LEU A 51 -50.57 -0.60 -4.07
N TYR A 52 -50.03 0.39 -3.35
CA TYR A 52 -50.64 0.82 -2.08
C TYR A 52 -50.32 2.29 -1.73
N VAL A 53 -51.36 3.12 -1.52
CA VAL A 53 -51.23 4.48 -0.97
C VAL A 53 -52.36 4.78 0.02
N LYS A 54 -52.01 5.00 1.30
CA LYS A 54 -52.68 5.91 2.25
C LYS A 54 -51.76 6.11 3.45
N VAL A 55 -51.07 7.25 3.56
CA VAL A 55 -51.55 8.54 4.12
C VAL A 55 -51.52 8.56 5.66
N SER A 56 -50.58 9.35 6.21
CA SER A 56 -50.91 10.43 7.15
C SER A 56 -49.74 11.41 7.34
N ASN A 57 -49.93 12.62 6.80
CA ASN A 57 -49.48 13.96 7.22
C ASN A 57 -48.38 14.03 8.34
N ALA A 58 -47.22 14.64 8.14
CA ALA A 58 -46.95 16.05 7.77
C ALA A 58 -47.35 17.09 8.83
N MET A 59 -46.35 17.73 9.49
CA MET A 59 -46.35 19.16 9.81
C MET A 59 -44.98 19.66 10.33
N GLU A 60 -44.42 20.64 9.61
CA GLU A 60 -43.40 21.60 10.06
C GLU A 60 -43.74 22.97 9.44
N PRO A 61 -43.14 24.09 9.88
CA PRO A 61 -42.55 24.37 11.19
C PRO A 61 -43.20 25.62 11.84
N LYS A 62 -42.85 25.96 13.09
CA LYS A 62 -43.05 27.34 13.62
C LYS A 62 -41.91 27.82 14.50
N VAL A 63 -41.14 28.76 13.97
CA VAL A 63 -40.21 29.62 14.70
C VAL A 63 -40.99 30.55 15.64
N LYS A 64 -40.45 30.80 16.84
CA LYS A 64 -40.66 32.06 17.57
C LYS A 64 -39.47 32.39 18.48
N ASP A 65 -38.90 33.57 18.28
CA ASP A 65 -38.04 34.21 19.27
C ASP A 65 -38.77 34.50 20.58
N HIS A 66 -38.03 34.46 21.69
CA HIS A 66 -37.74 35.64 22.50
C HIS A 66 -36.72 35.27 23.59
N GLY A 67 -35.55 35.91 23.59
CA GLY A 67 -34.58 35.78 24.68
C GLY A 67 -34.84 36.74 25.83
N SER A 68 -34.35 36.41 27.03
CA SER A 68 -33.97 37.38 28.07
C SER A 68 -33.03 36.75 29.11
N VAL A 69 -32.00 37.52 29.49
CA VAL A 69 -31.00 37.19 30.51
C VAL A 69 -31.57 37.47 31.91
N PHE A 70 -31.24 36.66 32.94
CA PHE A 70 -30.69 37.17 34.22
C PHE A 70 -30.14 36.07 35.17
N PHE A 71 -29.18 36.48 36.01
CA PHE A 71 -28.50 35.69 37.07
C PHE A 71 -29.35 35.54 38.36
N LEU A 72 -29.23 34.41 39.10
CA LEU A 72 -28.63 34.34 40.47
C LEU A 72 -28.86 33.02 41.28
N ARG A 73 -27.76 32.47 41.81
CA ARG A 73 -27.53 31.80 43.13
C ARG A 73 -28.57 30.88 43.82
N LYS A 74 -28.09 29.66 44.11
CA LYS A 74 -28.00 28.94 45.43
C LYS A 74 -29.20 28.93 46.43
N SER A 75 -29.77 27.73 46.65
CA SER A 75 -29.79 27.01 47.96
C SER A 75 -30.24 25.56 47.72
N ARG A 76 -29.49 24.49 48.03
CA ARG A 76 -29.13 23.85 49.32
C ARG A 76 -30.30 23.25 50.15
N ALA A 77 -30.24 21.91 50.24
CA ALA A 77 -30.40 21.06 51.43
C ALA A 77 -31.80 20.59 51.93
N SER A 78 -32.08 19.31 51.65
CA SER A 78 -32.35 18.22 52.62
C SER A 78 -33.63 18.17 53.48
N HIS A 79 -34.14 16.94 53.67
CA HIS A 79 -34.90 16.28 54.78
C HIS A 79 -35.59 15.05 54.12
N VAL A 80 -35.27 13.77 54.33
CA VAL A 80 -34.99 12.92 55.52
C VAL A 80 -36.24 12.65 56.39
N TYR A 81 -36.90 11.51 56.15
CA TYR A 81 -37.63 10.60 57.08
C TYR A 81 -37.93 9.32 56.25
N ALA A 82 -37.30 8.15 56.46
CA ALA A 82 -37.32 7.21 57.59
C ALA A 82 -38.61 6.36 57.69
N ALA A 83 -38.49 5.04 57.48
CA ALA A 83 -39.51 4.00 57.71
C ALA A 83 -39.47 3.49 59.17
N PRO A 84 -40.34 2.53 59.60
CA PRO A 84 -39.87 1.12 59.66
C PRO A 84 -40.94 -0.02 59.65
N HIS A 85 -40.46 -1.30 59.57
CA HIS A 85 -41.11 -2.58 59.99
C HIS A 85 -42.37 -3.09 59.20
N ALA A 86 -42.74 -4.40 59.10
CA ALA A 86 -42.17 -5.75 59.39
C ALA A 86 -43.19 -6.86 58.93
N SER A 87 -42.96 -8.19 58.84
CA SER A 87 -41.79 -9.07 58.56
C SER A 87 -42.17 -10.60 58.48
N HIS A 88 -41.59 -11.37 57.54
CA HIS A 88 -41.31 -12.85 57.63
C HIS A 88 -42.47 -13.92 57.73
N PRO A 89 -42.22 -15.26 57.57
CA PRO A 89 -41.34 -15.99 56.60
C PRO A 89 -41.83 -17.41 56.11
N ALA A 90 -41.25 -17.97 55.03
CA ALA A 90 -41.08 -19.42 54.73
C ALA A 90 -40.08 -19.57 53.53
N ARG A 91 -39.04 -20.43 53.42
CA ARG A 91 -38.66 -21.83 53.78
C ARG A 91 -38.71 -22.85 52.61
N LEU A 92 -37.62 -22.89 51.81
CA LEU A 92 -36.73 -24.01 51.37
C LEU A 92 -37.22 -25.48 51.45
N PRO A 93 -36.81 -26.40 50.53
CA PRO A 93 -35.40 -26.78 50.21
C PRO A 93 -35.03 -26.74 48.70
N ILE A 94 -33.78 -26.56 48.25
CA ILE A 94 -32.53 -27.37 48.37
C ILE A 94 -32.62 -28.79 47.80
N MET A 95 -31.87 -29.05 46.72
CA MET A 95 -31.30 -30.36 46.41
C MET A 95 -29.92 -30.18 45.77
N LYS A 96 -28.92 -30.93 46.25
CA LYS A 96 -27.60 -31.07 45.61
C LYS A 96 -27.51 -32.49 45.02
N LEU A 97 -26.85 -32.64 43.88
CA LEU A 97 -26.22 -33.91 43.51
C LEU A 97 -24.80 -33.63 43.01
N THR A 98 -23.87 -34.50 43.36
CA THR A 98 -22.44 -34.41 43.00
C THR A 98 -21.99 -35.72 42.39
N THR A 99 -21.40 -35.69 41.21
CA THR A 99 -20.69 -36.84 40.64
C THR A 99 -19.48 -36.36 39.87
N LEU A 100 -18.28 -36.58 40.41
CA LEU A 100 -17.08 -36.68 39.58
C LEU A 100 -17.03 -38.11 39.01
N SER A 101 -16.62 -38.23 37.75
CA SER A 101 -15.95 -39.42 37.24
C SER A 101 -14.92 -38.99 36.21
N VAL A 102 -13.64 -39.14 36.55
CA VAL A 102 -12.53 -39.01 35.60
C VAL A 102 -12.43 -40.32 34.83
N LEU A 103 -12.28 -40.24 33.51
CA LEU A 103 -11.68 -41.33 32.73
C LEU A 103 -10.81 -40.73 31.63
N ALA A 104 -9.61 -41.28 31.46
CA ALA A 104 -8.60 -40.79 30.53
C ALA A 104 -8.42 -41.76 29.36
N LEU A 105 -7.86 -41.22 28.27
CA LEU A 105 -6.99 -41.90 27.29
C LEU A 105 -7.31 -43.37 26.94
N SER A 106 -7.89 -43.57 25.76
CA SER A 106 -7.58 -44.71 24.91
C SER A 106 -7.39 -44.23 23.46
N ALA A 107 -6.56 -44.91 22.69
CA ALA A 107 -5.96 -44.36 21.46
C ALA A 107 -6.27 -45.18 20.20
N SER A 108 -6.00 -44.56 19.05
CA SER A 108 -5.70 -45.22 17.77
C SER A 108 -6.79 -46.11 17.16
N ALA A 109 -7.76 -45.50 16.47
CA ALA A 109 -8.51 -46.15 15.40
C ALA A 109 -7.88 -45.79 14.04
N ILE A 110 -7.38 -46.80 13.31
CA ILE A 110 -6.74 -46.62 12.00
C ILE A 110 -7.81 -46.39 10.93
N ASN A 111 -7.80 -45.21 10.29
CA ASN A 111 -8.52 -44.97 9.04
C ASN A 111 -7.52 -44.81 7.90
N ALA A 112 -7.46 -45.80 7.02
CA ALA A 112 -6.68 -45.71 5.79
C ALA A 112 -7.34 -44.70 4.83
N ARG A 113 -6.74 -43.52 4.66
CA ARG A 113 -7.19 -42.56 3.65
C ARG A 113 -6.83 -43.06 2.25
N PHE A 114 -7.82 -43.07 1.35
CA PHE A 114 -7.56 -42.95 -0.08
C PHE A 114 -6.92 -41.58 -0.33
N VAL A 115 -5.88 -41.51 -1.16
CA VAL A 115 -5.18 -40.26 -1.48
C VAL A 115 -5.79 -39.66 -2.73
N GLU A 116 -6.68 -38.68 -2.57
CA GLU A 116 -6.85 -37.63 -3.57
C GLU A 116 -5.78 -36.56 -3.36
N LYS A 117 -5.36 -35.92 -4.45
CA LYS A 117 -4.00 -35.34 -4.57
C LYS A 117 -3.98 -33.80 -4.56
N HIS A 118 -4.84 -33.16 -3.78
CA HIS A 118 -4.89 -31.71 -3.62
C HIS A 118 -5.33 -31.30 -2.20
N GLU A 119 -4.40 -31.33 -1.24
CA GLU A 119 -4.53 -30.65 0.05
C GLU A 119 -3.12 -30.52 0.67
N THR A 120 -2.51 -29.33 0.61
CA THR A 120 -1.17 -29.04 1.18
C THR A 120 -1.09 -27.65 1.82
N ASP A 121 -2.16 -27.21 2.47
CA ASP A 121 -2.11 -26.11 3.44
C ASP A 121 -2.19 -26.73 4.85
N GLN A 122 -1.01 -27.04 5.41
CA GLN A 122 -0.84 -27.30 6.84
C GLN A 122 0.29 -26.42 7.38
N VAL A 123 -0.06 -25.17 7.69
CA VAL A 123 0.72 -24.36 8.61
C VAL A 123 0.72 -25.07 9.97
N VAL A 124 1.90 -25.34 10.51
CA VAL A 124 2.02 -25.99 11.83
C VAL A 124 1.61 -24.97 12.90
N LEU A 125 0.44 -25.18 13.50
CA LEU A 125 0.06 -24.53 14.74
C LEU A 125 1.06 -24.96 15.83
N ASN A 126 2.03 -24.10 16.11
CA ASN A 126 3.07 -24.37 17.09
C ASN A 126 2.52 -24.13 18.52
N SER A 127 1.66 -25.04 18.98
CA SER A 127 0.89 -24.95 20.23
C SER A 127 1.72 -25.17 21.51
N ASN A 128 2.99 -24.76 21.49
CA ASN A 128 3.90 -24.80 22.61
C ASN A 128 3.65 -23.63 23.57
N GLY A 129 2.51 -23.68 24.27
CA GLY A 129 2.22 -22.83 25.43
C GLY A 129 3.08 -23.21 26.64
N GLY A 130 4.40 -23.00 26.53
CA GLY A 130 5.42 -23.39 27.51
C GLY A 130 6.73 -22.64 27.28
N GLU A 131 7.77 -22.99 28.05
CA GLU A 131 9.02 -22.21 28.13
C GLU A 131 9.90 -22.25 26.86
N ASP A 132 9.53 -23.07 25.86
CA ASP A 132 10.19 -23.20 24.54
C ASP A 132 9.43 -22.46 23.40
N ALA A 133 8.58 -21.48 23.72
CA ALA A 133 7.93 -20.64 22.70
C ALA A 133 8.96 -19.73 22.00
N GLU A 134 8.87 -19.59 20.67
CA GLU A 134 9.76 -18.71 19.90
C GLU A 134 9.54 -17.24 20.32
N GLN A 135 10.66 -16.55 20.59
CA GLN A 135 10.66 -15.18 21.08
C GLN A 135 11.18 -14.22 20.03
N TYR A 136 10.39 -13.18 19.79
CA TYR A 136 10.68 -12.07 18.87
C TYR A 136 11.07 -10.85 19.72
N LEU A 137 12.05 -10.08 19.25
CA LEU A 137 12.44 -8.81 19.85
C LEU A 137 11.74 -7.68 19.10
N ILE A 138 10.74 -7.06 19.72
CA ILE A 138 10.07 -5.88 19.15
C ILE A 138 10.62 -4.57 19.73
N GLU A 139 10.47 -3.48 18.98
CA GLU A 139 10.58 -2.10 19.45
C GLU A 139 9.20 -1.44 19.40
N LEU A 140 8.79 -0.79 20.50
CA LEU A 140 7.47 -0.16 20.71
C LEU A 140 7.52 1.38 20.63
N SER A 141 8.68 1.94 20.92
CA SER A 141 9.04 3.35 20.73
C SER A 141 10.57 3.43 20.60
N PRO A 142 11.18 4.53 20.12
CA PRO A 142 12.62 4.56 19.83
C PRO A 142 13.50 4.23 21.06
N GLY A 143 14.15 3.05 21.04
CA GLY A 143 14.95 2.51 22.14
C GLY A 143 14.17 1.71 23.20
N GLU A 144 12.84 1.59 23.09
CA GLU A 144 11.99 0.80 23.99
C GLU A 144 11.71 -0.58 23.38
N THR A 145 12.50 -1.58 23.79
CA THR A 145 12.41 -2.94 23.24
C THR A 145 11.84 -3.95 24.24
N ARG A 146 11.17 -4.99 23.72
CA ARG A 146 10.53 -6.06 24.51
C ARG A 146 10.67 -7.41 23.80
N LEU A 147 10.97 -8.47 24.54
CA LEU A 147 10.81 -9.84 24.07
C LEU A 147 9.35 -10.28 24.20
N VAL A 148 8.80 -10.83 23.13
CA VAL A 148 7.38 -11.19 22.96
C VAL A 148 7.23 -12.53 22.22
N THR A 149 6.12 -13.24 22.43
CA THR A 149 5.73 -14.37 21.58
C THR A 149 5.06 -13.89 20.28
N GLU A 150 4.80 -14.80 19.33
CA GLU A 150 4.00 -14.46 18.14
C GLU A 150 2.57 -14.01 18.52
N GLU A 151 1.94 -14.59 19.54
CA GLU A 151 0.60 -14.17 19.98
C GLU A 151 0.61 -12.82 20.71
N ASP A 152 1.66 -12.50 21.50
CA ASP A 152 1.84 -11.16 22.08
C ASP A 152 1.86 -10.07 20.99
N LYS A 153 2.45 -10.34 19.81
CA LYS A 153 2.46 -9.41 18.66
C LYS A 153 1.05 -9.19 18.11
N TRP A 154 0.25 -10.25 17.99
CA TRP A 154 -1.15 -10.14 17.56
C TRP A 154 -2.03 -9.50 18.62
N ASP A 155 -1.77 -9.72 19.92
CA ASP A 155 -2.39 -8.95 21.00
C ASP A 155 -2.09 -7.44 20.89
N LEU A 156 -0.88 -7.06 20.46
CA LEU A 156 -0.50 -5.65 20.26
C LEU A 156 -1.19 -5.02 19.04
N LYS A 157 -1.10 -5.61 17.83
CA LYS A 157 -1.86 -5.09 16.66
C LYS A 157 -3.38 -5.09 16.92
N ARG A 158 -3.94 -6.10 17.63
CA ARG A 158 -5.36 -6.12 18.07
C ARG A 158 -5.72 -5.06 19.13
N GLN A 159 -4.74 -4.37 19.71
CA GLN A 159 -4.92 -3.20 20.59
C GLN A 159 -4.60 -1.87 19.89
N ASN A 160 -4.35 -1.90 18.57
CA ASN A 160 -3.85 -0.78 17.77
C ASN A 160 -2.52 -0.22 18.33
N ILE A 161 -1.64 -1.12 18.82
CA ILE A 161 -0.29 -0.80 19.28
C ILE A 161 0.70 -1.30 18.22
N ASN A 162 1.22 -0.36 17.44
CA ASN A 162 2.21 -0.62 16.39
C ASN A 162 3.60 -0.91 16.98
N PHE A 163 4.40 -1.69 16.26
CA PHE A 163 5.75 -2.08 16.65
C PHE A 163 6.60 -2.41 15.42
N MET A 164 7.93 -2.25 15.54
CA MET A 164 8.86 -2.94 14.64
C MET A 164 9.21 -4.29 15.27
N ASP A 165 9.18 -5.37 14.50
CA ASP A 165 9.90 -6.59 14.88
C ASP A 165 11.34 -6.44 14.42
N ILE A 166 12.25 -6.27 15.38
CA ILE A 166 13.66 -5.97 15.14
C ILE A 166 14.55 -7.22 15.26
N THR A 167 13.96 -8.42 15.34
CA THR A 167 14.66 -9.68 15.69
C THR A 167 15.92 -9.91 14.87
N ASP A 168 15.83 -9.82 13.53
CA ASP A 168 16.95 -9.96 12.59
C ASP A 168 17.65 -8.63 12.25
N THR A 169 17.05 -7.50 12.64
CA THR A 169 17.39 -6.14 12.14
C THR A 169 17.86 -5.20 13.24
N GLN A 170 18.28 -5.72 14.39
CA GLN A 170 18.79 -5.00 15.58
C GLN A 170 19.92 -3.98 15.31
N SER A 171 20.58 -4.06 14.16
CA SER A 171 21.65 -3.15 13.71
C SER A 171 21.19 -2.05 12.74
N LEU A 172 19.91 -1.99 12.39
CA LEU A 172 19.34 -1.00 11.48
C LEU A 172 19.50 0.42 12.02
N GLY A 173 20.12 1.29 11.23
CA GLY A 173 20.46 2.67 11.59
C GLY A 173 21.85 2.84 12.20
N SER A 174 22.57 1.75 12.53
CA SER A 174 23.84 1.80 13.26
C SER A 174 25.05 2.23 12.44
N TYR A 175 24.96 2.24 11.11
CA TYR A 175 26.03 2.69 10.21
C TYR A 175 25.80 4.15 9.76
N ASN A 176 24.54 4.56 9.57
CA ASN A 176 24.17 5.90 9.10
C ASN A 176 24.05 6.98 10.21
N VAL A 177 24.32 6.66 11.48
CA VAL A 177 24.29 7.58 12.64
C VAL A 177 25.08 8.90 12.44
N HIS A 178 26.01 8.93 11.48
CA HIS A 178 26.93 10.06 11.27
C HIS A 178 26.90 10.66 9.84
N THR A 179 26.03 10.18 8.94
CA THR A 179 26.01 10.60 7.52
C THR A 179 25.12 11.83 7.27
N SER A 180 25.40 12.94 7.96
CA SER A 180 24.70 14.23 7.80
C SER A 180 25.07 14.99 6.50
N LYS A 181 24.93 14.32 5.35
CA LYS A 181 24.84 15.00 4.03
C LYS A 181 23.71 16.03 4.12
N LYS A 182 23.96 17.27 3.70
CA LYS A 182 22.91 18.28 3.57
C LYS A 182 21.96 17.85 2.45
N ARG A 183 20.79 17.32 2.82
CA ARG A 183 19.67 17.03 1.92
C ARG A 183 19.15 18.33 1.31
N VAL A 184 18.83 18.31 0.03
CA VAL A 184 18.19 19.42 -0.67
C VAL A 184 17.10 18.83 -1.55
N PHE A 185 15.87 19.32 -1.38
CA PHE A 185 14.74 19.05 -2.28
C PHE A 185 14.40 20.35 -3.03
N PRO A 186 13.69 20.28 -4.17
CA PRO A 186 13.25 21.48 -4.87
C PRO A 186 12.34 22.35 -3.99
N GLU A 187 12.34 23.67 -4.20
CA GLU A 187 11.45 24.59 -3.46
C GLU A 187 10.00 24.54 -3.96
N ALA A 188 9.77 24.07 -5.19
CA ALA A 188 8.48 23.84 -5.83
C ALA A 188 8.66 22.88 -7.04
N PRO A 189 7.58 22.27 -7.58
CA PRO A 189 7.64 21.46 -8.79
C PRO A 189 7.92 22.30 -10.05
N VAL A 190 8.63 21.74 -11.04
CA VAL A 190 9.09 22.47 -12.25
C VAL A 190 8.88 21.71 -13.58
N HIS A 191 8.34 20.50 -13.57
CA HIS A 191 8.12 19.65 -14.75
C HIS A 191 6.65 19.58 -15.20
N GLN A 192 5.83 20.59 -14.86
CA GLN A 192 4.40 20.69 -15.23
C GLN A 192 4.14 20.37 -16.70
N SER A 193 4.95 20.89 -17.62
CA SER A 193 4.76 20.74 -19.07
C SER A 193 4.91 19.30 -19.58
N THR A 194 5.64 18.44 -18.86
CA THR A 194 5.75 17.01 -19.15
C THR A 194 4.78 16.18 -18.31
N LEU A 195 4.54 16.56 -17.05
CA LEU A 195 3.61 15.87 -16.18
C LEU A 195 2.13 16.05 -16.59
N GLU A 196 1.72 17.24 -17.04
CA GLU A 196 0.36 17.51 -17.50
C GLU A 196 -0.21 16.48 -18.50
N PRO A 197 0.48 16.11 -19.60
CA PRO A 197 0.00 15.08 -20.51
C PRO A 197 0.09 13.67 -19.90
N LEU A 198 1.11 13.36 -19.09
CA LEU A 198 1.28 12.04 -18.46
C LEU A 198 0.17 11.75 -17.44
N LEU A 199 -0.13 12.69 -16.55
CA LEU A 199 -1.20 12.60 -15.53
C LEU A 199 -2.57 12.29 -16.16
N LYS A 200 -2.83 12.80 -17.38
CA LYS A 200 -4.07 12.54 -18.15
C LYS A 200 -4.14 11.12 -18.74
N THR A 201 -3.09 10.31 -18.60
CA THR A 201 -3.05 8.89 -19.00
C THR A 201 -3.19 7.90 -17.84
N LEU A 202 -3.24 8.37 -16.59
CA LEU A 202 -3.53 7.54 -15.42
C LEU A 202 -4.97 6.96 -15.51
N SER A 203 -5.14 5.69 -15.15
CA SER A 203 -6.31 4.91 -15.50
C SER A 203 -6.92 4.16 -14.32
N LYS A 204 -8.07 4.68 -13.83
CA LYS A 204 -8.90 4.01 -12.80
C LYS A 204 -9.29 2.57 -13.19
N SER A 205 -9.43 2.26 -14.48
CA SER A 205 -9.76 0.89 -14.92
C SER A 205 -8.57 -0.06 -14.85
N ASN A 206 -7.33 0.43 -14.99
CA ASN A 206 -6.13 -0.38 -14.75
C ASN A 206 -5.98 -0.67 -13.26
N MET A 207 -6.09 0.36 -12.42
CA MET A 207 -6.03 0.25 -10.96
C MET A 207 -7.09 -0.74 -10.46
N ARG A 208 -8.34 -0.61 -10.93
CA ARG A 208 -9.43 -1.54 -10.63
C ARG A 208 -9.14 -2.98 -11.09
N LYS A 209 -8.71 -3.18 -12.34
CA LYS A 209 -8.33 -4.50 -12.87
C LYS A 209 -7.23 -5.17 -12.04
N HIS A 210 -6.21 -4.41 -11.64
CA HIS A 210 -5.12 -4.93 -10.82
C HIS A 210 -5.60 -5.24 -9.40
N LEU A 211 -6.44 -4.38 -8.79
CA LEU A 211 -6.95 -4.61 -7.45
C LEU A 211 -7.92 -5.81 -7.42
N GLU A 212 -8.84 -5.92 -8.37
CA GLU A 212 -9.74 -7.07 -8.51
C GLU A 212 -8.98 -8.40 -8.67
N LYS A 213 -7.76 -8.38 -9.24
CA LYS A 213 -6.85 -9.54 -9.25
C LYS A 213 -6.08 -9.70 -7.92
N PHE A 214 -5.68 -8.62 -7.27
CA PHE A 214 -4.86 -8.65 -6.05
C PHE A 214 -5.66 -9.01 -4.79
N THR A 215 -6.94 -8.66 -4.72
CA THR A 215 -7.89 -9.11 -3.67
C THR A 215 -8.58 -10.44 -4.03
N SER A 216 -8.20 -11.10 -5.13
CA SER A 216 -8.70 -12.44 -5.49
C SER A 216 -7.93 -13.59 -4.84
N PHE A 217 -6.77 -13.29 -4.25
CA PHE A 217 -6.08 -14.22 -3.36
C PHE A 217 -6.84 -14.28 -2.03
N TYR A 218 -6.97 -15.48 -1.44
CA TYR A 218 -7.76 -15.68 -0.21
C TYR A 218 -7.27 -14.79 0.95
N THR A 219 -5.95 -14.68 1.05
CA THR A 219 -5.19 -13.76 1.91
C THR A 219 -3.89 -13.46 1.18
N ARG A 220 -3.19 -12.37 1.52
CA ARG A 220 -1.80 -12.15 1.10
C ARG A 220 -0.82 -12.28 2.26
N TYR A 221 -1.26 -12.81 3.40
CA TYR A 221 -0.47 -12.99 4.61
C TYR A 221 0.90 -13.61 4.33
N TYR A 222 1.96 -12.98 4.85
CA TYR A 222 3.34 -13.20 4.41
C TYR A 222 3.88 -14.62 4.61
N LYS A 223 3.39 -15.36 5.61
CA LYS A 223 3.72 -16.77 5.87
C LYS A 223 2.85 -17.78 5.07
N SER A 224 1.95 -17.32 4.19
CA SER A 224 0.98 -18.17 3.48
C SER A 224 1.39 -18.54 2.05
N SER A 225 0.85 -19.67 1.58
CA SER A 225 0.97 -20.13 0.18
C SER A 225 0.39 -19.12 -0.82
N TYR A 226 -0.66 -18.38 -0.43
CA TYR A 226 -1.27 -17.32 -1.24
C TYR A 226 -0.43 -16.03 -1.27
N GLY A 227 0.20 -15.65 -0.15
CA GLY A 227 1.12 -14.50 -0.10
C GLY A 227 2.32 -14.68 -1.03
N ALA A 228 2.90 -15.88 -1.09
CA ALA A 228 3.95 -16.20 -2.06
C ALA A 228 3.44 -16.08 -3.52
N GLN A 229 2.20 -16.50 -3.80
CA GLN A 229 1.59 -16.38 -5.13
C GLN A 229 1.25 -14.93 -5.52
N SER A 230 0.88 -14.06 -4.56
CA SER A 230 0.65 -12.63 -4.83
C SER A 230 1.97 -11.90 -5.13
N SER A 231 3.04 -12.28 -4.43
CA SER A 231 4.43 -11.84 -4.68
C SER A 231 4.91 -12.19 -6.09
N GLU A 232 4.74 -13.44 -6.52
CA GLU A 232 5.11 -13.85 -7.89
C GLU A 232 4.26 -13.12 -8.94
N TRP A 233 2.94 -12.99 -8.72
CA TRP A 233 2.06 -12.25 -9.64
C TRP A 233 2.45 -10.77 -9.78
N LEU A 234 2.90 -10.11 -8.70
CA LEU A 234 3.45 -8.76 -8.75
C LEU A 234 4.76 -8.72 -9.56
N LEU A 235 5.68 -9.67 -9.32
CA LEU A 235 6.94 -9.77 -10.08
C LEU A 235 6.68 -9.96 -11.58
N GLU A 236 5.77 -10.86 -11.96
CA GLU A 236 5.36 -11.08 -13.35
C GLU A 236 4.76 -9.81 -13.97
N THR A 237 3.80 -9.19 -13.28
CA THR A 237 3.07 -8.01 -13.76
C THR A 237 4.01 -6.81 -13.98
N VAL A 238 4.89 -6.51 -13.02
CA VAL A 238 5.84 -5.40 -13.14
C VAL A 238 6.93 -5.71 -14.17
N SER A 239 7.35 -6.98 -14.27
CA SER A 239 8.27 -7.42 -15.33
C SER A 239 7.67 -7.28 -16.73
N GLU A 240 6.37 -7.51 -16.91
CA GLU A 240 5.68 -7.29 -18.17
C GLU A 240 5.59 -5.80 -18.52
N MET A 241 5.34 -4.90 -17.55
CA MET A 241 5.37 -3.45 -17.78
C MET A 241 6.73 -2.97 -18.28
N VAL A 242 7.82 -3.34 -17.59
CA VAL A 242 9.19 -2.92 -17.94
C VAL A 242 9.61 -3.44 -19.34
N LYS A 243 9.25 -4.67 -19.70
CA LYS A 243 9.52 -5.26 -21.04
C LYS A 243 8.66 -4.65 -22.14
N THR A 244 7.38 -4.37 -21.86
CA THR A 244 6.44 -3.75 -22.80
C THR A 244 6.87 -2.31 -23.14
N ALA A 245 7.33 -1.55 -22.13
CA ALA A 245 7.96 -0.24 -22.33
C ALA A 245 9.32 -0.32 -23.05
N GLY A 246 9.99 -1.48 -23.00
CA GLY A 246 11.31 -1.68 -23.56
C GLY A 246 12.46 -1.11 -22.72
N ALA A 247 12.18 -0.64 -21.50
CA ALA A 247 13.18 -0.13 -20.57
C ALA A 247 14.18 -1.21 -20.11
N ASP A 248 13.83 -2.49 -20.28
CA ASP A 248 14.73 -3.64 -20.12
C ASP A 248 15.99 -3.53 -20.98
N LYS A 249 15.88 -2.98 -22.19
CA LYS A 249 17.00 -2.74 -23.12
C LYS A 249 17.93 -1.61 -22.66
N HIS A 250 17.48 -0.81 -21.69
CA HIS A 250 18.18 0.34 -21.12
C HIS A 250 18.60 0.10 -19.66
N GLY A 251 18.50 -1.15 -19.18
CA GLY A 251 18.99 -1.58 -17.86
C GLY A 251 17.94 -1.54 -16.75
N ALA A 252 16.70 -1.14 -17.03
CA ALA A 252 15.62 -1.30 -16.07
C ALA A 252 15.33 -2.78 -15.82
N HIS A 253 15.15 -3.16 -14.56
CA HIS A 253 15.00 -4.57 -14.19
C HIS A 253 14.09 -4.72 -12.97
N VAL A 254 13.49 -5.89 -12.82
CA VAL A 254 12.63 -6.26 -11.70
C VAL A 254 13.17 -7.53 -11.07
N LYS A 255 13.21 -7.58 -9.74
CA LYS A 255 13.74 -8.71 -8.97
C LYS A 255 12.94 -8.90 -7.68
N HIS A 256 12.96 -10.12 -7.16
CA HIS A 256 12.66 -10.33 -5.75
C HIS A 256 13.83 -9.87 -4.88
N PHE A 257 13.50 -9.30 -3.72
CA PHE A 257 14.37 -9.35 -2.54
C PHE A 257 13.87 -10.55 -1.71
N PRO A 258 14.69 -11.62 -1.57
CA PRO A 258 14.21 -12.88 -1.02
C PRO A 258 14.15 -12.88 0.51
N HIS A 259 13.09 -13.48 1.07
CA HIS A 259 12.88 -13.59 2.52
C HIS A 259 12.70 -15.04 2.98
N SER A 260 12.86 -15.29 4.28
CA SER A 260 12.80 -16.64 4.88
C SER A 260 11.37 -17.20 5.00
N TRP A 261 10.34 -16.36 4.93
CA TRP A 261 8.93 -16.70 5.16
C TRP A 261 8.13 -17.08 3.91
N GLY A 262 8.71 -16.95 2.71
CA GLY A 262 8.16 -17.46 1.46
C GLY A 262 7.58 -16.39 0.52
N GLN A 263 6.86 -15.40 1.04
CA GLN A 263 6.57 -14.18 0.28
C GLN A 263 7.83 -13.32 0.18
N ASN A 264 8.16 -12.85 -1.02
CA ASN A 264 9.35 -12.01 -1.26
C ASN A 264 8.91 -10.57 -1.53
N SER A 265 9.69 -9.58 -1.11
CA SER A 265 9.46 -8.21 -1.61
C SER A 265 9.77 -8.13 -3.11
N VAL A 266 9.10 -7.25 -3.86
CA VAL A 266 9.41 -6.98 -5.27
C VAL A 266 10.10 -5.61 -5.36
N ILE A 267 11.18 -5.52 -6.14
CA ILE A 267 11.87 -4.26 -6.43
C ILE A 267 12.01 -4.13 -7.94
N ALA A 268 11.45 -3.06 -8.51
CA ALA A 268 11.75 -2.60 -9.85
C ALA A 268 12.72 -1.42 -9.78
N THR A 269 13.80 -1.46 -10.56
CA THR A 269 14.82 -0.41 -10.65
C THR A 269 14.86 0.13 -12.07
N ILE A 270 14.79 1.45 -12.24
CA ILE A 270 15.03 2.18 -13.50
C ILE A 270 16.31 3.03 -13.31
N PRO A 271 17.41 2.70 -13.99
CA PRO A 271 18.67 3.43 -13.85
C PRO A 271 18.54 4.92 -14.24
N GLY A 272 19.16 5.79 -13.45
CA GLY A 272 19.45 7.16 -13.83
C GLY A 272 20.94 7.37 -14.12
N GLN A 273 21.33 8.64 -14.31
CA GLN A 273 22.71 9.06 -14.53
C GLN A 273 23.59 8.97 -13.26
N SER A 274 22.99 8.77 -12.08
CA SER A 274 23.69 8.59 -10.81
C SER A 274 23.07 7.50 -9.91
N ASP A 275 23.84 7.09 -8.91
CA ASP A 275 23.49 6.10 -7.87
C ASP A 275 22.59 6.66 -6.76
N LYS A 276 22.42 8.00 -6.70
CA LYS A 276 21.37 8.66 -5.92
C LYS A 276 20.03 7.99 -6.25
N THR A 277 19.36 7.43 -5.25
CA THR A 277 18.14 6.62 -5.45
C THR A 277 16.91 7.32 -4.88
N VAL A 278 15.83 7.39 -5.69
CA VAL A 278 14.48 7.80 -5.28
C VAL A 278 13.62 6.54 -5.19
N VAL A 279 13.03 6.26 -4.03
CA VAL A 279 12.21 5.07 -3.76
C VAL A 279 10.74 5.47 -3.65
N ILE A 280 9.87 4.71 -4.32
CA ILE A 280 8.42 4.71 -4.11
C ILE A 280 8.03 3.33 -3.54
N GLY A 281 7.31 3.31 -2.43
CA GLY A 281 6.98 2.11 -1.66
C GLY A 281 5.49 1.96 -1.40
N ALA A 282 5.09 0.71 -1.22
CA ALA A 282 3.78 0.20 -0.80
C ALA A 282 4.01 -1.21 -0.22
N HIS A 283 3.07 -1.77 0.54
CA HIS A 283 3.17 -3.17 1.00
C HIS A 283 2.18 -4.10 0.29
N GLN A 284 2.52 -5.39 0.20
CA GLN A 284 1.82 -6.37 -0.65
C GLN A 284 1.19 -7.53 0.12
N ASP A 285 1.43 -7.65 1.42
CA ASP A 285 0.70 -8.57 2.28
C ASP A 285 -0.69 -8.03 2.66
N SER A 286 -1.37 -8.78 3.52
CA SER A 286 -2.61 -8.42 4.22
C SER A 286 -2.81 -9.42 5.36
N ILE A 287 -3.38 -8.99 6.49
CA ILE A 287 -3.70 -9.87 7.61
C ILE A 287 -5.21 -9.95 7.86
N ASN A 288 -5.62 -11.01 8.56
CA ASN A 288 -6.88 -11.03 9.29
C ASN A 288 -6.56 -11.17 10.78
N LEU A 289 -6.63 -10.09 11.55
CA LEU A 289 -6.12 -10.07 12.94
C LEU A 289 -6.84 -11.05 13.89
N PHE A 290 -7.99 -11.62 13.51
CA PHE A 290 -8.65 -12.63 14.33
C PHE A 290 -8.02 -14.02 14.19
N LEU A 291 -7.58 -14.42 12.98
CA LEU A 291 -6.80 -15.64 12.71
C LEU A 291 -5.93 -15.45 11.44
N PRO A 292 -4.72 -14.86 11.54
CA PRO A 292 -3.90 -14.44 10.39
C PRO A 292 -3.65 -15.52 9.32
N ALA A 293 -3.45 -16.77 9.75
CA ALA A 293 -3.13 -17.89 8.87
C ALA A 293 -4.34 -18.66 8.30
N PHE A 294 -5.59 -18.31 8.68
CA PHE A 294 -6.77 -19.15 8.41
C PHE A 294 -8.00 -18.41 7.89
N LEU A 295 -8.10 -17.09 8.07
CA LEU A 295 -9.26 -16.31 7.63
C LEU A 295 -8.92 -15.47 6.39
N PRO A 296 -9.93 -15.12 5.56
CA PRO A 296 -9.68 -14.33 4.38
C PRO A 296 -9.29 -12.90 4.77
N ALA A 297 -8.36 -12.34 4.01
CA ALA A 297 -7.87 -10.98 4.15
C ALA A 297 -7.74 -10.39 2.72
N PRO A 298 -8.84 -9.89 2.13
CA PRO A 298 -8.82 -9.38 0.77
C PRO A 298 -7.84 -8.21 0.61
N GLY A 299 -7.63 -7.42 1.68
CA GLY A 299 -6.62 -6.37 1.75
C GLY A 299 -6.78 -5.39 0.60
N ALA A 300 -7.97 -4.82 0.45
CA ALA A 300 -8.32 -4.01 -0.71
C ALA A 300 -7.84 -2.58 -0.55
N ASP A 301 -8.05 -2.00 0.63
CA ASP A 301 -7.44 -0.74 1.02
C ASP A 301 -6.01 -0.97 1.50
N ASP A 302 -5.84 -1.96 2.38
CA ASP A 302 -4.68 -2.27 3.22
C ASP A 302 -3.89 -3.50 2.69
N ASP A 303 -2.69 -3.30 2.13
CA ASP A 303 -2.33 -2.20 1.23
C ASP A 303 -2.51 -2.61 -0.24
N GLY A 304 -3.70 -3.11 -0.55
CA GLY A 304 -4.09 -3.34 -1.95
C GLY A 304 -4.10 -2.03 -2.73
N SER A 305 -4.52 -0.94 -2.09
CA SER A 305 -4.74 0.35 -2.74
C SER A 305 -3.43 1.05 -3.10
N GLY A 306 -2.50 1.19 -2.15
CA GLY A 306 -1.16 1.74 -2.38
C GLY A 306 -0.38 0.90 -3.37
N THR A 307 -0.41 -0.44 -3.24
CA THR A 307 0.16 -1.36 -4.25
C THR A 307 -0.30 -1.04 -5.67
N VAL A 308 -1.60 -0.87 -5.94
CA VAL A 308 -2.09 -0.59 -7.30
C VAL A 308 -1.94 0.87 -7.74
N THR A 309 -1.90 1.78 -6.77
CA THR A 309 -1.56 3.20 -6.96
C THR A 309 -0.13 3.36 -7.49
N ILE A 310 0.85 2.70 -6.85
CA ILE A 310 2.25 2.78 -7.30
C ILE A 310 2.50 1.98 -8.59
N LEU A 311 1.74 0.89 -8.82
CA LEU A 311 1.74 0.16 -10.10
C LEU A 311 1.29 1.05 -11.28
N GLU A 312 0.20 1.80 -11.13
CA GLU A 312 -0.32 2.66 -12.19
C GLU A 312 0.55 3.91 -12.41
N ALA A 313 1.14 4.46 -11.34
CA ALA A 313 2.16 5.52 -11.44
C ALA A 313 3.40 5.03 -12.21
N LEU A 314 3.94 3.85 -11.89
CA LEU A 314 5.05 3.23 -12.64
C LEU A 314 4.68 2.99 -14.11
N ARG A 315 3.46 2.49 -14.37
CA ARG A 315 2.97 2.22 -15.74
C ARG A 315 2.90 3.49 -16.59
N VAL A 316 2.60 4.65 -16.02
CA VAL A 316 2.64 5.94 -16.74
C VAL A 316 4.07 6.48 -16.84
N LEU A 317 4.86 6.38 -15.78
CA LEU A 317 6.27 6.79 -15.78
C LEU A 317 7.08 6.09 -16.89
N LEU A 318 6.81 4.78 -17.10
CA LEU A 318 7.37 3.98 -18.19
C LEU A 318 6.85 4.35 -19.60
N THR A 319 6.08 5.43 -19.76
CA THR A 319 5.75 6.02 -21.07
C THR A 319 6.54 7.30 -21.40
N ASP A 320 7.37 7.79 -20.46
CA ASP A 320 8.30 8.90 -20.73
C ASP A 320 9.62 8.39 -21.31
N GLU A 321 9.93 8.83 -22.52
CA GLU A 321 11.13 8.45 -23.28
C GLU A 321 12.45 8.90 -22.63
N GLN A 322 12.45 9.90 -21.73
CA GLN A 322 13.66 10.27 -20.99
C GLN A 322 13.92 9.30 -19.84
N VAL A 323 12.86 8.90 -19.12
CA VAL A 323 12.95 7.92 -18.03
C VAL A 323 13.27 6.52 -18.57
N VAL A 324 12.58 6.07 -19.63
CA VAL A 324 12.82 4.75 -20.27
C VAL A 324 14.25 4.61 -20.79
N HIS A 325 14.86 5.70 -21.27
CA HIS A 325 16.24 5.70 -21.76
C HIS A 325 17.30 6.02 -20.68
N GLY A 326 16.92 6.15 -19.41
CA GLY A 326 17.85 6.41 -18.29
C GLY A 326 18.46 7.82 -18.26
N ASN A 327 17.76 8.81 -18.84
CA ASN A 327 18.21 10.20 -18.85
C ASN A 327 17.86 10.98 -17.57
N ALA A 328 17.13 10.36 -16.63
CA ALA A 328 16.90 10.91 -15.28
C ALA A 328 18.22 11.14 -14.54
N SER A 329 18.31 12.20 -13.72
CA SER A 329 19.50 12.52 -12.91
C SER A 329 19.72 11.46 -11.81
N ASN A 330 18.64 10.97 -11.22
CA ASN A 330 18.63 10.00 -10.12
C ASN A 330 18.05 8.66 -10.57
N THR A 331 18.54 7.57 -10.00
CA THR A 331 17.97 6.23 -10.18
C THR A 331 16.63 6.13 -9.46
N ILE A 332 15.64 5.50 -10.08
CA ILE A 332 14.28 5.34 -9.55
C ILE A 332 14.07 3.88 -9.14
N GLU A 333 13.47 3.63 -7.99
CA GLU A 333 13.02 2.31 -7.57
C GLU A 333 11.57 2.31 -7.10
N PHE A 334 10.82 1.26 -7.48
CA PHE A 334 9.48 0.97 -6.96
C PHE A 334 9.56 -0.33 -6.15
N HIS A 335 9.12 -0.30 -4.90
CA HIS A 335 9.21 -1.38 -3.92
C HIS A 335 7.80 -1.83 -3.51
N TRP A 336 7.57 -3.15 -3.47
CA TRP A 336 6.40 -3.76 -2.85
C TRP A 336 6.85 -4.63 -1.68
N TYR A 337 6.72 -4.10 -0.47
CA TYR A 337 7.22 -4.69 0.76
C TYR A 337 6.39 -5.89 1.20
N SER A 338 7.07 -6.99 1.54
CA SER A 338 6.45 -8.16 2.16
C SER A 338 6.55 -8.07 3.68
N ALA A 339 5.52 -8.52 4.39
CA ALA A 339 5.52 -8.60 5.86
C ALA A 339 5.63 -7.23 6.56
N GLU A 340 4.89 -6.21 6.10
CA GLU A 340 4.56 -5.04 6.95
C GLU A 340 3.92 -5.56 8.24
N GLU A 341 2.91 -6.40 8.08
CA GLU A 341 2.00 -6.85 9.14
C GLU A 341 2.73 -7.64 10.22
N GLY A 342 3.85 -8.27 9.85
CA GLY A 342 4.77 -8.94 10.76
C GLY A 342 5.61 -8.00 11.64
N GLY A 343 5.50 -6.68 11.49
CA GLY A 343 6.31 -5.66 12.17
C GLY A 343 7.40 -5.06 11.27
N LEU A 344 7.05 -4.61 10.06
CA LEU A 344 7.92 -3.98 9.06
C LEU A 344 9.10 -4.86 8.59
N LEU A 345 8.93 -6.18 8.56
CA LEU A 345 10.03 -7.13 8.38
C LEU A 345 10.75 -6.98 7.03
N GLY A 346 9.99 -6.91 5.92
CA GLY A 346 10.59 -6.87 4.58
C GLY A 346 11.26 -5.54 4.23
N SER A 347 10.70 -4.41 4.67
CA SER A 347 11.32 -3.09 4.48
C SER A 347 12.56 -2.92 5.37
N GLN A 348 12.50 -3.35 6.64
CA GLN A 348 13.69 -3.36 7.50
C GLN A 348 14.82 -4.22 6.91
N ALA A 349 14.51 -5.39 6.33
CA ALA A 349 15.50 -6.24 5.68
C ALA A 349 16.15 -5.54 4.46
N ILE A 350 15.35 -4.89 3.60
CA ILE A 350 15.84 -4.12 2.44
C ILE A 350 16.71 -2.95 2.89
N PHE A 351 16.22 -2.09 3.78
CA PHE A 351 16.97 -0.91 4.21
C PHE A 351 18.19 -1.26 5.07
N SER A 352 18.18 -2.39 5.78
CA SER A 352 19.38 -2.94 6.43
C SER A 352 20.43 -3.40 5.42
N SER A 353 20.03 -3.99 4.29
CA SER A 353 20.96 -4.32 3.20
C SER A 353 21.52 -3.04 2.57
N TYR A 354 20.66 -2.06 2.27
CA TYR A 354 21.05 -0.80 1.63
C TYR A 354 22.01 0.02 2.49
N GLU A 355 21.80 0.05 3.81
CA GLU A 355 22.71 0.67 4.77
C GLU A 355 24.07 -0.03 4.79
N LYS A 356 24.09 -1.38 4.84
CA LYS A 356 25.33 -2.19 4.82
C LYS A 356 26.10 -2.08 3.48
N GLU A 357 25.38 -1.89 2.38
CA GLU A 357 25.92 -1.67 1.03
C GLU A 357 26.36 -0.21 0.80
N GLY A 358 25.94 0.73 1.64
CA GLY A 358 26.22 2.17 1.48
C GLY A 358 25.41 2.85 0.37
N ARG A 359 24.22 2.34 0.02
CA ARG A 359 23.32 2.93 -0.99
C ARG A 359 22.96 4.37 -0.65
N ASP A 360 22.97 5.27 -1.63
CA ASP A 360 22.66 6.70 -1.47
C ASP A 360 21.17 7.00 -1.76
N VAL A 361 20.26 6.49 -0.92
CA VAL A 361 18.82 6.81 -1.03
C VAL A 361 18.58 8.27 -0.60
N ARG A 362 17.99 9.06 -1.50
CA ARG A 362 17.73 10.50 -1.31
C ARG A 362 16.28 10.85 -1.05
N ALA A 363 15.35 9.95 -1.37
CA ALA A 363 13.95 10.04 -0.96
C ALA A 363 13.32 8.65 -0.92
N MET A 364 12.36 8.47 -0.03
CA MET A 364 11.46 7.32 0.03
C MET A 364 10.05 7.84 0.32
N LEU A 365 9.09 7.57 -0.55
CA LEU A 365 7.66 7.78 -0.28
C LEU A 365 7.01 6.42 0.00
N GLN A 366 6.31 6.29 1.13
CA GLN A 366 5.30 5.24 1.29
C GLN A 366 3.94 5.76 0.80
N GLN A 367 3.26 4.95 0.00
CA GLN A 367 1.81 4.95 -0.21
C GLN A 367 1.27 3.74 0.55
N ASP A 368 0.34 3.95 1.46
CA ASP A 368 -0.28 2.90 2.28
C ASP A 368 -1.63 3.42 2.76
N MET A 369 -2.70 2.68 2.46
CA MET A 369 -4.11 3.11 2.46
C MET A 369 -4.36 4.39 1.63
N THR A 370 -4.97 4.22 0.47
CA THR A 370 -5.17 5.26 -0.56
C THR A 370 -6.57 5.26 -1.15
N GLY A 371 -7.51 4.50 -0.57
CA GLY A 371 -8.80 4.17 -1.17
C GLY A 371 -10.02 4.66 -0.41
N TYR A 372 -10.01 4.73 0.92
CA TYR A 372 -11.20 4.99 1.72
C TYR A 372 -11.36 6.45 2.13
N VAL A 373 -12.54 7.01 1.83
CA VAL A 373 -12.89 8.42 2.13
C VAL A 373 -14.20 8.56 2.91
N GLN A 374 -14.97 7.48 3.09
CA GLN A 374 -16.37 7.57 3.52
C GLN A 374 -16.49 8.17 4.93
N LYS A 375 -15.61 7.82 5.86
CA LYS A 375 -15.63 8.31 7.26
C LYS A 375 -15.22 9.78 7.38
N THR A 376 -14.37 10.27 6.47
CA THR A 376 -14.04 11.71 6.31
C THR A 376 -15.25 12.49 5.78
N LEU A 377 -15.91 11.96 4.75
CA LEU A 377 -17.12 12.57 4.18
C LEU A 377 -18.32 12.54 5.15
N ASP A 378 -18.49 11.45 5.90
CA ASP A 378 -19.54 11.30 6.93
C ASP A 378 -19.31 12.23 8.13
N ALA A 379 -18.04 12.59 8.42
CA ALA A 379 -17.70 13.62 9.39
C ALA A 379 -17.99 15.05 8.88
N GLY A 380 -18.26 15.23 7.58
CA GLY A 380 -18.48 16.52 6.94
C GLY A 380 -17.20 17.29 6.59
N GLU A 381 -16.05 16.63 6.64
CA GLU A 381 -14.75 17.19 6.27
C GLU A 381 -14.50 17.04 4.75
N PRO A 382 -13.66 17.88 4.12
CA PRO A 382 -13.32 17.75 2.71
C PRO A 382 -12.46 16.52 2.41
N GLU A 383 -12.65 15.93 1.23
CA GLU A 383 -11.71 14.96 0.67
C GLU A 383 -10.32 15.60 0.53
N SER A 384 -9.29 14.96 1.06
CA SER A 384 -7.92 15.49 1.12
C SER A 384 -6.89 14.41 1.37
N VAL A 385 -5.72 14.48 0.73
CA VAL A 385 -4.60 13.56 0.99
C VAL A 385 -4.06 13.78 2.41
N GLY A 386 -4.01 12.74 3.24
CA GLY A 386 -3.31 12.75 4.51
C GLY A 386 -1.79 12.80 4.31
N VAL A 387 -1.14 13.82 4.84
CA VAL A 387 0.33 13.94 4.88
C VAL A 387 0.79 13.75 6.31
N ILE A 388 1.59 12.71 6.54
CA ILE A 388 2.08 12.35 7.88
C ILE A 388 3.24 13.26 8.30
N THR A 389 3.26 13.65 9.58
CA THR A 389 4.15 14.68 10.12
C THR A 389 5.02 14.21 11.30
N ASP A 390 4.91 12.95 11.71
CA ASP A 390 5.78 12.29 12.68
C ASP A 390 6.53 11.11 12.04
N PHE A 391 7.74 10.83 12.55
CA PHE A 391 8.65 9.77 12.05
C PHE A 391 9.05 9.85 10.56
N VAL A 392 9.01 11.05 9.98
CA VAL A 392 9.37 11.37 8.58
C VAL A 392 10.44 12.47 8.48
N ASP A 393 11.09 12.60 7.32
CA ASP A 393 12.00 13.71 6.98
C ASP A 393 11.19 14.98 6.66
N PRO A 394 11.33 16.07 7.44
CA PRO A 394 10.51 17.27 7.26
C PRO A 394 10.70 17.94 5.90
N ALA A 395 11.90 17.90 5.32
CA ALA A 395 12.18 18.61 4.07
C ALA A 395 11.57 17.89 2.86
N LEU A 396 11.57 16.55 2.87
CA LEU A 396 10.84 15.75 1.89
C LEU A 396 9.31 15.93 2.06
N THR A 397 8.85 16.00 3.31
CA THR A 397 7.43 16.17 3.65
C THR A 397 6.89 17.54 3.20
N GLU A 398 7.64 18.64 3.38
CA GLU A 398 7.25 19.94 2.82
C GLU A 398 7.22 19.93 1.29
N PHE A 399 8.19 19.28 0.62
CA PHE A 399 8.16 19.17 -0.83
C PHE A 399 6.92 18.41 -1.32
N ILE A 400 6.55 17.29 -0.66
CA ILE A 400 5.33 16.53 -0.95
C ILE A 400 4.06 17.40 -0.89
N LYS A 401 3.94 18.31 0.09
CA LYS A 401 2.81 19.25 0.17
C LYS A 401 2.71 20.14 -1.08
N THR A 402 3.85 20.57 -1.65
CA THR A 402 3.85 21.33 -2.92
C THR A 402 3.43 20.46 -4.11
N VAL A 403 3.85 19.19 -4.15
CA VAL A 403 3.47 18.23 -5.20
C VAL A 403 1.98 17.87 -5.14
N VAL A 404 1.38 17.73 -3.96
CA VAL A 404 -0.09 17.62 -3.82
C VAL A 404 -0.77 18.87 -4.37
N THR A 405 -0.33 20.04 -3.93
CA THR A 405 -0.94 21.34 -4.29
C THR A 405 -0.89 21.63 -5.80
N GLU A 406 0.16 21.16 -6.49
CA GLU A 406 0.35 21.37 -7.93
C GLU A 406 -0.37 20.31 -8.80
N TYR A 407 -0.36 19.04 -8.38
CA TYR A 407 -0.79 17.92 -9.25
C TYR A 407 -2.06 17.19 -8.82
N CYS A 408 -2.60 17.42 -7.63
CA CYS A 408 -3.87 16.82 -7.20
C CYS A 408 -5.05 17.81 -7.39
N ASP A 409 -6.24 17.27 -7.65
CA ASP A 409 -7.48 18.07 -7.70
C ASP A 409 -8.10 18.29 -6.29
N ILE A 410 -7.50 17.68 -5.27
CA ILE A 410 -7.87 17.76 -3.84
C ILE A 410 -6.70 18.32 -3.01
N PRO A 411 -6.97 19.01 -1.87
CA PRO A 411 -5.92 19.50 -0.97
C PRO A 411 -5.25 18.36 -0.17
N TYR A 412 -4.24 18.70 0.63
CA TYR A 412 -3.75 17.83 1.70
C TYR A 412 -4.30 18.24 3.08
N VAL A 413 -4.24 17.31 4.04
CA VAL A 413 -4.40 17.55 5.48
C VAL A 413 -3.17 17.02 6.21
N GLU A 414 -2.65 17.78 7.17
CA GLU A 414 -1.55 17.30 8.04
C GLU A 414 -2.10 16.41 9.14
N THR A 415 -1.57 15.19 9.27
CA THR A 415 -1.98 14.22 10.28
C THR A 415 -0.78 13.44 10.83
N LYS A 416 -1.05 12.45 11.68
CA LYS A 416 -0.07 11.65 12.43
C LYS A 416 -0.58 10.24 12.67
N CYS A 417 0.32 9.26 12.62
CA CYS A 417 0.01 7.86 12.86
C CYS A 417 0.88 7.20 13.95
N GLY A 418 1.87 7.90 14.50
CA GLY A 418 2.72 7.39 15.57
C GLY A 418 3.88 6.51 15.10
N TYR A 419 4.50 5.82 16.07
CA TYR A 419 5.71 5.04 15.84
C TYR A 419 5.43 3.71 15.12
N ALA A 420 6.38 3.24 14.30
CA ALA A 420 6.32 2.00 13.51
C ALA A 420 5.00 1.84 12.72
N CYS A 421 4.52 2.94 12.15
CA CYS A 421 3.20 3.03 11.55
C CYS A 421 3.09 2.39 10.15
N SER A 422 4.17 2.38 9.37
CA SER A 422 4.29 1.71 8.06
C SER A 422 5.77 1.75 7.60
N ASP A 423 6.12 1.18 6.44
CA ASP A 423 7.50 0.92 5.98
C ASP A 423 8.40 2.16 5.85
N HIS A 424 7.82 3.36 5.74
CA HIS A 424 8.58 4.63 5.80
C HIS A 424 9.47 4.71 7.05
N ALA A 425 9.02 4.12 8.16
CA ALA A 425 9.75 4.11 9.43
C ALA A 425 11.05 3.27 9.32
N SER A 426 11.06 2.21 8.52
CA SER A 426 12.27 1.40 8.26
C SER A 426 13.35 2.19 7.52
N ALA A 427 12.94 2.99 6.53
CA ALA A 427 13.83 3.90 5.81
C ALA A 427 14.36 5.02 6.71
N SER A 428 13.50 5.65 7.52
CA SER A 428 13.92 6.69 8.48
C SER A 428 14.84 6.13 9.57
N LYS A 429 14.59 4.91 10.06
CA LYS A 429 15.45 4.23 11.04
C LYS A 429 16.82 3.88 10.46
N ALA A 430 16.89 3.48 9.19
CA ALA A 430 18.14 3.35 8.44
C ALA A 430 18.85 4.69 8.13
N GLY A 431 18.27 5.81 8.57
CA GLY A 431 18.81 7.16 8.38
C GLY A 431 18.52 7.79 7.03
N TYR A 432 17.71 7.18 6.16
CA TYR A 432 17.34 7.73 4.86
C TYR A 432 16.22 8.77 4.95
N PRO A 433 16.09 9.71 3.99
CA PRO A 433 14.96 10.63 3.95
C PRO A 433 13.71 9.86 3.52
N SER A 434 12.72 9.71 4.41
CA SER A 434 11.44 9.07 4.09
C SER A 434 10.24 9.92 4.49
N ALA A 435 9.12 9.72 3.79
CA ALA A 435 7.85 10.37 4.04
C ALA A 435 6.70 9.40 3.75
N PHE A 436 5.52 9.69 4.29
CA PHE A 436 4.34 8.84 4.16
C PHE A 436 3.10 9.70 3.90
N VAL A 437 2.27 9.24 2.96
CA VAL A 437 0.95 9.80 2.67
C VAL A 437 -0.10 8.69 2.67
N ILE A 438 -1.26 9.04 3.22
CA ILE A 438 -2.40 8.16 3.50
C ILE A 438 -3.69 8.86 3.02
N GLU A 439 -4.77 8.13 2.80
CA GLU A 439 -6.03 8.61 2.22
C GLU A 439 -6.64 9.88 2.85
N SER A 440 -6.49 10.11 4.16
CA SER A 440 -7.03 11.32 4.83
C SER A 440 -6.43 11.52 6.22
N ASP A 441 -7.05 12.34 7.07
CA ASP A 441 -6.66 12.47 8.48
C ASP A 441 -6.82 11.10 9.19
N PHE A 442 -5.74 10.55 9.74
CA PHE A 442 -5.60 9.19 10.28
C PHE A 442 -6.71 8.76 11.26
N LYS A 443 -7.38 9.71 11.93
CA LYS A 443 -8.57 9.44 12.75
C LYS A 443 -9.80 8.93 11.96
N TYR A 444 -9.77 9.03 10.63
CA TYR A 444 -10.82 8.64 9.69
C TYR A 444 -10.49 7.41 8.84
N SER A 445 -9.34 6.76 9.03
CA SER A 445 -9.00 5.50 8.34
C SER A 445 -10.06 4.41 8.54
N ASP A 446 -10.19 3.49 7.58
CA ASP A 446 -11.26 2.49 7.57
C ASP A 446 -11.24 1.57 8.81
N ASP A 447 -12.38 1.46 9.51
CA ASP A 447 -12.56 0.52 10.63
C ASP A 447 -12.64 -0.96 10.19
N LYS A 448 -12.49 -1.24 8.88
CA LYS A 448 -12.48 -2.59 8.29
C LYS A 448 -11.08 -3.16 7.99
N ILE A 449 -10.01 -2.37 8.09
CA ILE A 449 -8.62 -2.84 7.85
C ILE A 449 -8.26 -4.06 8.71
N HIS A 450 -7.29 -4.84 8.27
CA HIS A 450 -6.92 -6.12 8.88
C HIS A 450 -8.09 -7.14 9.05
N THR A 451 -9.16 -7.07 8.23
CA THR A 451 -10.31 -8.00 8.30
C THR A 451 -10.73 -8.59 6.94
N GLN A 452 -11.65 -9.55 6.98
CA GLN A 452 -12.34 -10.11 5.80
C GLN A 452 -13.27 -9.12 5.07
N ASP A 453 -13.56 -7.97 5.68
CA ASP A 453 -14.52 -6.98 5.19
C ASP A 453 -13.85 -5.71 4.64
N ASP A 454 -12.52 -5.59 4.69
CA ASP A 454 -11.79 -4.69 3.79
C ASP A 454 -11.95 -5.19 2.34
N LYS A 455 -12.59 -4.37 1.50
CA LYS A 455 -13.11 -4.75 0.18
C LYS A 455 -13.17 -3.56 -0.77
N ILE A 456 -12.92 -3.85 -2.06
CA ILE A 456 -12.97 -2.92 -3.20
C ILE A 456 -14.27 -2.11 -3.29
N GLU A 457 -15.39 -2.65 -2.78
CA GLU A 457 -16.70 -1.97 -2.82
C GLU A 457 -16.79 -0.72 -1.93
N TYR A 458 -15.85 -0.52 -1.00
CA TYR A 458 -15.78 0.66 -0.13
C TYR A 458 -14.83 1.76 -0.65
N LEU A 459 -14.08 1.53 -1.74
CA LEU A 459 -12.97 2.38 -2.15
C LEU A 459 -13.34 3.37 -3.28
N SER A 460 -12.88 4.61 -3.14
CA SER A 460 -12.98 5.65 -4.15
C SER A 460 -11.79 5.57 -5.12
N PHE A 461 -12.01 4.97 -6.29
CA PHE A 461 -11.01 4.98 -7.37
C PHE A 461 -10.72 6.38 -7.93
N ASP A 462 -11.56 7.37 -7.66
CA ASP A 462 -11.27 8.78 -7.95
C ASP A 462 -10.28 9.36 -6.94
N HIS A 463 -10.35 8.94 -5.68
CA HIS A 463 -9.41 9.31 -4.63
C HIS A 463 -8.03 8.65 -4.83
N MET A 464 -8.01 7.33 -5.07
CA MET A 464 -6.77 6.60 -5.41
C MET A 464 -6.05 7.23 -6.63
N LEU A 465 -6.81 7.78 -7.58
CA LEU A 465 -6.24 8.48 -8.74
C LEU A 465 -5.48 9.74 -8.33
N GLN A 466 -5.88 10.45 -7.26
CA GLN A 466 -5.14 11.59 -6.72
C GLN A 466 -3.83 11.13 -6.08
N HIS A 467 -3.84 10.02 -5.33
CA HIS A 467 -2.60 9.39 -4.83
C HIS A 467 -1.67 8.93 -5.97
N ALA A 468 -2.22 8.43 -7.08
CA ALA A 468 -1.43 8.08 -8.27
C ALA A 468 -0.85 9.31 -8.98
N ARG A 469 -1.59 10.43 -9.01
CA ARG A 469 -1.12 11.73 -9.54
C ARG A 469 0.00 12.32 -8.68
N LEU A 470 -0.15 12.32 -7.37
CA LEU A 470 0.89 12.67 -6.40
C LEU A 470 2.15 11.82 -6.60
N THR A 471 2.00 10.50 -6.67
CA THR A 471 3.12 9.57 -6.82
C THR A 471 3.89 9.82 -8.12
N LEU A 472 3.17 9.96 -9.24
CA LEU A 472 3.77 10.25 -10.55
C LEU A 472 4.46 11.62 -10.57
N GLY A 473 3.86 12.65 -9.96
CA GLY A 473 4.46 13.97 -9.84
C GLY A 473 5.74 13.93 -9.02
N LEU A 474 5.70 13.38 -7.80
CA LEU A 474 6.84 13.32 -6.89
C LEU A 474 8.01 12.56 -7.50
N VAL A 475 7.76 11.37 -8.07
CA VAL A 475 8.82 10.53 -8.63
C VAL A 475 9.47 11.17 -9.85
N TYR A 476 8.72 11.91 -10.67
CA TYR A 476 9.26 12.61 -11.84
C TYR A 476 10.10 13.82 -11.42
N GLU A 477 9.58 14.68 -10.55
CA GLU A 477 10.32 15.84 -10.02
C GLU A 477 11.64 15.41 -9.36
N LEU A 478 11.59 14.39 -8.49
CA LEU A 478 12.77 13.88 -7.82
C LEU A 478 13.70 13.07 -8.75
N ALA A 479 13.21 12.52 -9.87
CA ALA A 479 14.07 11.86 -10.86
C ALA A 479 15.02 12.84 -11.57
N PHE A 480 14.59 14.08 -11.82
CA PHE A 480 15.37 15.08 -12.56
C PHE A 480 16.06 16.14 -11.68
N ALA A 481 15.72 16.24 -10.39
CA ALA A 481 16.35 17.16 -9.43
C ALA A 481 17.82 16.81 -9.06
N ASP A 482 18.58 17.80 -8.56
CA ASP A 482 19.91 17.59 -7.96
C ASP A 482 19.81 17.42 -6.44
N LEU A 483 19.73 16.16 -5.98
CA LEU A 483 19.43 15.77 -4.58
C LEU A 483 20.63 15.56 -3.66
#